data_AF-A0A2S1L909-F1
#
_entry.id   AF-A0A2S1L909-F1
#
_cell.length_a   1.000
_cell.length_b   1.000
_cell.length_c   1.000
_cell.angle_alpha   90.00
_cell.angle_beta   90.00
_cell.angle_gamma   90.00
#
_symmetry.space_group_name_H-M   'P 1'
#
loop_
_entity.id
_entity.type
_entity.pdbx_description
1 polymer ?
#
loop_
_entity_poly.entity_id
_entity_poly.type
_entity_poly.pdbx_seq_one_letter_code
_entity_poly.pdbx_strand_id
1 'polypeptide(L)'
;MQVITKIKHIIMKTNTSIIKRIAKFSNSALAIMTCFLIASCNPTIDSLAFELPEANSKADLNPPIAKFAATETADYLTYTFSNTSTSATNYTWDYGDGKTSITKDGENTFPAEGTYTVTLTAKDKLDKTSVFSTTVTVVKPIVPPSIIPDILNGDFNDGQDNWKFSSFSGGTTSPYNTSGDGSWLNYDESDNGSKTAGAKWTKSTSAGVYVSSKTQYAYQAIDITPNTNYILEFEYAIKTEAEQDGVAPGGNRIIGEILNGQFSDGADAIASSTAGPLAQHNGTIVLGKTTFTKVTKVFTSNATGKVSILIYGVTDVDAYVDNVKVYPAK
;
A
#
# COMPACT_ATOMS: atom_id res chain seq x y z
N MET A 1 -59.25 -18.64 -43.51
CA MET A 1 -57.86 -18.84 -43.99
C MET A 1 -56.92 -18.47 -42.85
N GLN A 2 -55.94 -19.27 -42.41
CA GLN A 2 -55.69 -20.72 -42.45
C GLN A 2 -54.54 -20.99 -41.44
N VAL A 3 -54.44 -22.18 -40.83
CA VAL A 3 -53.25 -22.62 -40.06
C VAL A 3 -52.80 -21.71 -38.87
N ILE A 4 -53.59 -21.64 -37.80
CA ILE A 4 -53.07 -21.44 -36.43
C ILE A 4 -53.56 -22.60 -35.55
N THR A 5 -53.32 -23.85 -35.99
CA THR A 5 -53.85 -25.06 -35.33
C THR A 5 -53.00 -26.32 -35.59
N LYS A 6 -51.74 -26.28 -35.16
CA LYS A 6 -50.89 -27.46 -34.86
C LYS A 6 -49.70 -26.99 -34.01
N ILE A 7 -48.93 -27.93 -33.44
CA ILE A 7 -47.86 -27.64 -32.46
C ILE A 7 -48.38 -26.98 -31.16
N LYS A 8 -49.56 -27.43 -30.70
CA LYS A 8 -50.01 -27.33 -29.30
C LYS A 8 -50.39 -28.72 -28.77
N HIS A 9 -49.45 -29.65 -28.96
CA HIS A 9 -49.51 -31.07 -28.62
C HIS A 9 -48.09 -31.54 -28.31
N ILE A 10 -47.99 -32.57 -27.45
CA ILE A 10 -46.75 -33.11 -26.86
C ILE A 10 -46.25 -32.25 -25.67
N ILE A 11 -45.91 -32.92 -24.55
CA ILE A 11 -45.45 -32.37 -23.25
C ILE A 11 -46.45 -31.43 -22.52
N MET A 12 -47.71 -31.85 -22.35
CA MET A 12 -48.59 -31.36 -21.26
C MET A 12 -49.77 -32.31 -20.96
N LYS A 13 -49.52 -33.64 -20.92
CA LYS A 13 -50.55 -34.66 -20.62
C LYS A 13 -49.98 -35.94 -19.94
N THR A 14 -49.62 -35.85 -18.66
CA THR A 14 -49.58 -36.99 -17.72
C THR A 14 -49.56 -36.49 -16.27
N ASN A 15 -49.92 -37.37 -15.32
CA ASN A 15 -49.72 -37.22 -13.87
C ASN A 15 -50.41 -36.06 -13.13
N THR A 16 -51.69 -35.80 -13.41
CA THR A 16 -52.59 -35.25 -12.37
C THR A 16 -54.03 -35.73 -12.58
N SER A 17 -54.66 -36.27 -11.53
CA SER A 17 -55.83 -37.18 -11.60
C SER A 17 -55.52 -38.50 -12.35
N ILE A 18 -56.09 -39.66 -12.01
CA ILE A 18 -57.39 -39.93 -11.38
C ILE A 18 -57.26 -40.92 -10.19
N ILE A 19 -57.79 -40.49 -9.03
CA ILE A 19 -58.60 -41.25 -8.04
C ILE A 19 -58.09 -42.68 -7.69
N LYS A 20 -57.42 -42.88 -6.55
CA LYS A 20 -58.00 -43.27 -5.23
C LYS A 20 -59.06 -44.41 -5.26
N ARG A 21 -58.80 -45.49 -4.51
CA ARG A 21 -59.70 -46.65 -4.19
C ARG A 21 -59.78 -47.75 -5.27
N ILE A 22 -60.41 -48.87 -4.89
CA ILE A 22 -60.70 -50.08 -5.69
C ILE A 22 -59.39 -50.84 -6.06
N ALA A 23 -58.75 -51.62 -5.19
CA ALA A 23 -59.18 -52.66 -4.23
C ALA A 23 -59.46 -54.05 -4.84
N LYS A 24 -58.93 -55.08 -4.14
CA LYS A 24 -59.09 -56.54 -4.33
C LYS A 24 -58.43 -57.21 -5.56
N PHE A 25 -58.21 -58.52 -5.35
CA PHE A 25 -57.76 -59.58 -6.25
C PHE A 25 -56.25 -59.62 -6.61
N SER A 26 -55.53 -60.74 -6.51
CA SER A 26 -55.57 -61.99 -5.67
C SER A 26 -54.58 -63.02 -6.27
N ASN A 27 -54.23 -64.08 -5.53
CA ASN A 27 -54.07 -65.49 -5.98
C ASN A 27 -53.30 -65.80 -7.29
N SER A 28 -52.32 -66.70 -7.37
CA SER A 28 -51.68 -67.66 -6.42
C SER A 28 -50.24 -67.93 -6.94
N ALA A 29 -49.30 -68.64 -6.31
CA ALA A 29 -49.27 -70.04 -5.84
C ALA A 29 -47.80 -70.37 -5.41
N LEU A 30 -47.39 -71.47 -4.75
CA LEU A 30 -47.97 -72.51 -3.86
C LEU A 30 -46.83 -73.55 -3.60
N ALA A 31 -46.52 -74.10 -2.42
CA ALA A 31 -46.91 -73.83 -1.03
C ALA A 31 -45.67 -73.47 -0.16
N ILE A 32 -44.98 -74.28 0.68
CA ILE A 32 -45.08 -75.69 1.17
C ILE A 32 -44.69 -75.70 2.69
N MET A 33 -45.25 -76.65 3.46
CA MET A 33 -44.91 -77.22 4.81
C MET A 33 -43.74 -76.63 5.66
N THR A 34 -43.79 -76.65 7.01
CA THR A 34 -44.42 -77.62 7.95
C THR A 34 -44.96 -77.02 9.28
N CYS A 35 -45.91 -77.74 9.89
CA CYS A 35 -46.20 -77.94 11.32
C CYS A 35 -46.26 -76.79 12.35
N PHE A 36 -47.45 -76.66 12.97
CA PHE A 36 -47.66 -76.28 14.37
C PHE A 36 -46.79 -77.08 15.36
N LEU A 37 -46.53 -76.54 16.58
CA LEU A 37 -47.18 -77.02 17.83
C LEU A 37 -46.75 -76.23 19.09
N ILE A 38 -47.77 -75.71 19.81
CA ILE A 38 -47.87 -75.30 21.23
C ILE A 38 -46.77 -74.46 21.93
N ALA A 39 -47.23 -73.54 22.78
CA ALA A 39 -46.38 -72.79 23.71
C ALA A 39 -45.99 -73.63 24.94
N SER A 40 -44.78 -73.40 25.45
CA SER A 40 -44.47 -73.53 26.88
C SER A 40 -44.13 -72.15 27.43
N CYS A 41 -44.60 -71.85 28.65
CA CYS A 41 -44.32 -70.57 29.30
C CYS A 41 -43.02 -70.68 30.10
N ASN A 42 -42.04 -69.83 29.80
CA ASN A 42 -40.89 -69.61 30.68
C ASN A 42 -40.42 -68.13 30.61
N PRO A 43 -40.64 -67.31 31.65
CA PRO A 43 -40.33 -65.88 31.64
C PRO A 43 -38.85 -65.61 31.97
N THR A 44 -37.91 -66.10 31.14
CA THR A 44 -36.47 -65.89 31.34
C THR A 44 -35.72 -65.49 30.06
N ILE A 45 -36.34 -64.65 29.21
CA ILE A 45 -35.64 -63.92 28.14
C ILE A 45 -35.98 -62.42 28.22
N ASP A 46 -35.77 -61.85 29.40
CA ASP A 46 -35.45 -60.41 29.54
C ASP A 46 -33.94 -60.16 29.29
N SER A 47 -33.16 -61.25 29.19
CA SER A 47 -31.72 -61.31 28.91
C SER A 47 -31.34 -61.13 27.43
N LEU A 48 -32.28 -60.74 26.57
CA LEU A 48 -32.02 -60.18 25.24
C LEU A 48 -32.39 -58.69 25.15
N ALA A 49 -32.43 -58.00 26.29
CA ALA A 49 -32.08 -56.59 26.32
C ALA A 49 -30.69 -56.43 25.69
N PHE A 50 -30.64 -55.85 24.49
CA PHE A 50 -29.40 -55.47 23.84
C PHE A 50 -28.77 -54.34 24.66
N GLU A 51 -27.84 -54.68 25.56
CA GLU A 51 -27.10 -53.67 26.33
C GLU A 51 -26.39 -52.75 25.35
N LEU A 52 -26.89 -51.51 25.25
CA LEU A 52 -26.22 -50.47 24.50
C LEU A 52 -24.81 -50.28 25.11
N PRO A 53 -23.76 -50.14 24.30
CA PRO A 53 -22.35 -50.14 24.76
C PRO A 53 -21.98 -48.93 25.62
N GLU A 54 -22.95 -48.12 26.04
CA GLU A 54 -22.81 -46.90 26.83
C GLU A 54 -22.76 -47.18 28.35
N ALA A 55 -23.15 -48.37 28.82
CA ALA A 55 -23.28 -48.71 30.24
C ALA A 55 -21.99 -48.56 31.08
N ASN A 56 -20.82 -48.49 30.45
CA ASN A 56 -19.53 -48.18 31.09
C ASN A 56 -18.77 -47.01 30.42
N SER A 57 -19.47 -46.20 29.61
CA SER A 57 -18.88 -45.04 28.93
C SER A 57 -18.53 -43.95 29.94
N LYS A 58 -17.26 -43.54 29.97
CA LYS A 58 -16.83 -42.37 30.74
C LYS A 58 -17.13 -41.11 29.94
N ALA A 59 -17.94 -40.22 30.51
CA ALA A 59 -18.19 -38.91 29.92
C ALA A 59 -16.86 -38.15 29.73
N ASP A 60 -16.68 -37.57 28.54
CA ASP A 60 -15.62 -36.60 28.34
C ASP A 60 -15.95 -35.30 29.10
N LEU A 61 -14.96 -34.80 29.83
CA LEU A 61 -15.04 -33.59 30.64
C LEU A 61 -14.20 -32.44 30.06
N ASN A 62 -13.43 -32.69 28.99
CA ASN A 62 -12.57 -31.72 28.36
C ASN A 62 -12.81 -31.63 26.84
N PRO A 63 -14.05 -31.45 26.36
CA PRO A 63 -14.33 -31.34 24.93
C PRO A 63 -13.57 -30.17 24.29
N PRO A 64 -13.32 -30.21 22.96
CA PRO A 64 -12.62 -29.13 22.28
C PRO A 64 -13.36 -27.80 22.42
N ILE A 65 -12.61 -26.72 22.51
CA ILE A 65 -13.14 -25.35 22.44
C ILE A 65 -12.37 -24.64 21.33
N ALA A 66 -13.03 -24.35 20.22
CA ALA A 66 -12.43 -23.61 19.11
C ALA A 66 -12.22 -22.14 19.48
N LYS A 67 -11.05 -21.58 19.17
CA LYS A 67 -10.77 -20.15 19.28
C LYS A 67 -9.56 -19.74 18.44
N PHE A 68 -9.59 -18.54 17.88
CA PHE A 68 -8.42 -17.92 17.25
C PHE A 68 -8.41 -16.40 17.42
N ALA A 69 -7.28 -15.78 17.07
CA ALA A 69 -7.15 -14.35 16.83
C ALA A 69 -6.65 -14.14 15.39
N ALA A 70 -7.10 -13.07 14.72
CA ALA A 70 -6.69 -12.72 13.37
C ALA A 70 -5.80 -11.46 13.41
N THR A 71 -4.75 -11.44 12.58
CA THR A 71 -3.79 -10.34 12.47
C THR A 71 -3.54 -10.01 11.00
N GLU A 72 -3.87 -8.78 10.61
CA GLU A 72 -3.61 -8.21 9.28
C GLU A 72 -2.09 -8.04 9.03
N THR A 73 -1.63 -8.21 7.80
CA THR A 73 -0.25 -7.87 7.41
C THR A 73 -0.17 -6.53 6.65
N ALA A 74 1.05 -6.04 6.40
CA ALA A 74 1.26 -4.75 5.72
C ALA A 74 0.72 -4.66 4.28
N ASP A 75 0.26 -5.78 3.69
CA ASP A 75 -0.37 -5.84 2.38
C ASP A 75 -1.91 -5.69 2.40
N TYR A 76 -2.51 -5.50 3.58
CA TYR A 76 -3.96 -5.40 3.93
C TYR A 76 -4.89 -6.54 3.45
N LEU A 77 -4.46 -7.38 2.52
CA LEU A 77 -5.20 -8.51 1.99
C LEU A 77 -4.86 -9.83 2.71
N THR A 78 -3.64 -9.97 3.21
CA THR A 78 -3.18 -11.16 3.93
C THR A 78 -3.44 -11.05 5.43
N TYR A 79 -3.99 -12.11 6.00
CA TYR A 79 -4.26 -12.27 7.42
C TYR A 79 -3.66 -13.57 7.91
N THR A 80 -3.02 -13.51 9.08
CA THR A 80 -2.56 -14.67 9.84
C THR A 80 -3.52 -14.96 11.00
N PHE A 81 -3.74 -16.23 11.30
CA PHE A 81 -4.78 -16.67 12.23
C PHE A 81 -4.19 -17.58 13.33
N SER A 82 -3.87 -16.99 14.48
CA SER A 82 -3.28 -17.73 15.61
C SER A 82 -4.34 -18.51 16.37
N ASN A 83 -4.15 -19.83 16.45
CA ASN A 83 -5.09 -20.78 17.00
C ASN A 83 -4.88 -20.99 18.50
N THR A 84 -5.85 -20.50 19.27
CA THR A 84 -5.91 -20.53 20.74
C THR A 84 -6.93 -21.55 21.27
N SER A 85 -7.31 -22.53 20.45
CA SER A 85 -8.25 -23.60 20.81
C SER A 85 -7.68 -24.55 21.87
N THR A 86 -8.55 -25.07 22.74
CA THR A 86 -8.19 -26.08 23.75
C THR A 86 -8.72 -27.47 23.39
N SER A 87 -8.07 -28.51 23.93
CA SER A 87 -8.44 -29.95 23.82
C SER A 87 -8.58 -30.54 22.40
N ALA A 88 -8.16 -29.83 21.36
CA ALA A 88 -8.24 -30.29 19.97
C ALA A 88 -6.90 -30.83 19.44
N THR A 89 -6.97 -31.79 18.51
CA THR A 89 -5.81 -32.35 17.78
C THR A 89 -5.84 -32.05 16.30
N ASN A 90 -7.00 -31.73 15.74
CA ASN A 90 -7.20 -31.48 14.33
C ASN A 90 -7.98 -30.19 14.12
N TYR A 91 -7.69 -29.50 13.03
CA TYR A 91 -8.19 -28.16 12.75
C TYR A 91 -8.59 -28.08 11.28
N THR A 92 -9.71 -27.41 11.01
CA THR A 92 -10.15 -27.07 9.66
C THR A 92 -10.59 -25.62 9.64
N TRP A 93 -9.96 -24.84 8.78
CA TRP A 93 -10.29 -23.44 8.50
C TRP A 93 -11.18 -23.35 7.27
N ASP A 94 -12.20 -22.52 7.33
CA ASP A 94 -12.90 -21.92 6.19
C ASP A 94 -12.73 -20.41 6.32
N TYR A 95 -12.14 -19.75 5.32
CA TYR A 95 -11.89 -18.32 5.40
C TYR A 95 -13.09 -17.47 4.89
N GLY A 96 -14.15 -18.11 4.38
CA GLY A 96 -15.33 -17.41 3.85
C GLY A 96 -15.16 -16.82 2.44
N ASP A 97 -14.00 -17.01 1.81
CA ASP A 97 -13.72 -16.67 0.41
C ASP A 97 -13.69 -17.91 -0.53
N GLY A 98 -14.05 -19.08 0.02
CA GLY A 98 -14.00 -20.38 -0.67
C GLY A 98 -12.68 -21.15 -0.50
N LYS A 99 -11.67 -20.57 0.15
CA LYS A 99 -10.44 -21.29 0.53
C LYS A 99 -10.55 -21.91 1.92
N THR A 100 -9.82 -23.02 2.12
CA THR A 100 -9.75 -23.75 3.39
C THR A 100 -8.30 -24.12 3.73
N SER A 101 -8.06 -24.48 5.00
CA SER A 101 -6.78 -25.04 5.44
C SER A 101 -6.98 -26.10 6.53
N ILE A 102 -5.98 -26.96 6.73
CA ILE A 102 -5.91 -27.95 7.83
C ILE A 102 -4.69 -27.74 8.75
N THR A 103 -3.98 -26.62 8.59
CA THR A 103 -2.86 -26.22 9.45
C THR A 103 -3.34 -25.86 10.86
N LYS A 104 -2.47 -26.00 11.87
CA LYS A 104 -2.82 -25.60 13.25
C LYS A 104 -3.20 -24.11 13.28
N ASP A 105 -2.29 -23.26 12.84
CA ASP A 105 -2.48 -21.83 12.69
C ASP A 105 -2.77 -21.54 11.21
N GLY A 106 -3.65 -20.58 10.92
CA GLY A 106 -4.13 -20.27 9.58
C GLY A 106 -3.41 -19.10 8.93
N GLU A 107 -3.51 -19.02 7.61
CA GLU A 107 -3.03 -17.91 6.77
C GLU A 107 -3.91 -17.83 5.51
N ASN A 108 -4.36 -16.64 5.14
CA ASN A 108 -5.08 -16.42 3.89
C ASN A 108 -4.87 -15.00 3.34
N THR A 109 -4.69 -14.89 2.02
CA THR A 109 -4.77 -13.63 1.27
C THR A 109 -6.15 -13.52 0.62
N PHE A 110 -6.97 -12.58 1.06
CA PHE A 110 -8.30 -12.34 0.52
C PHE A 110 -8.22 -11.71 -0.89
N PRO A 111 -9.19 -12.00 -1.79
CA PRO A 111 -9.11 -11.56 -3.18
C PRO A 111 -9.46 -10.09 -3.42
N ALA A 112 -10.15 -9.44 -2.47
CA ALA A 112 -10.60 -8.05 -2.57
C ALA A 112 -10.96 -7.49 -1.17
N GLU A 113 -11.31 -6.21 -1.12
CA GLU A 113 -11.99 -5.60 0.02
C GLU A 113 -13.37 -6.22 0.23
N GLY A 114 -13.78 -6.42 1.48
CA GLY A 114 -15.03 -7.08 1.84
C GLY A 114 -15.07 -7.56 3.29
N THR A 115 -16.21 -8.13 3.70
CA THR A 115 -16.35 -8.77 5.02
C THR A 115 -16.48 -10.28 4.85
N TYR A 116 -15.52 -11.02 5.40
CA TYR A 116 -15.41 -12.47 5.31
C TYR A 116 -15.66 -13.12 6.66
N THR A 117 -16.46 -14.18 6.72
CA THR A 117 -16.73 -14.92 7.97
C THR A 117 -15.76 -16.07 8.12
N VAL A 118 -14.61 -15.81 8.75
CA VAL A 118 -13.59 -16.83 9.00
C VAL A 118 -14.06 -17.76 10.12
N THR A 119 -13.98 -19.06 9.88
CA THR A 119 -14.47 -20.12 10.75
C THR A 119 -13.38 -21.16 11.00
N LEU A 120 -13.13 -21.45 12.28
CA LEU A 120 -12.28 -22.55 12.73
C LEU A 120 -13.15 -23.66 13.32
N THR A 121 -13.08 -24.85 12.72
CA THR A 121 -13.54 -26.09 13.33
C THR A 121 -12.36 -26.77 14.01
N ALA A 122 -12.44 -26.96 15.33
CA ALA A 122 -11.46 -27.69 16.12
C ALA A 122 -12.04 -29.05 16.52
N LYS A 123 -11.30 -30.14 16.28
CA LYS A 123 -11.73 -31.52 16.54
C LYS A 123 -10.71 -32.24 17.44
N ASP A 124 -11.21 -33.08 18.35
CA ASP A 124 -10.40 -33.90 19.24
C ASP A 124 -10.14 -35.33 18.69
N LYS A 125 -9.70 -36.24 19.58
CA LYS A 125 -9.46 -37.66 19.29
C LYS A 125 -10.70 -38.57 19.44
N LEU A 126 -11.84 -38.02 19.88
CA LEU A 126 -13.12 -38.71 20.08
C LEU A 126 -14.16 -38.27 19.03
N ASP A 127 -13.68 -37.63 17.96
CA ASP A 127 -14.46 -37.00 16.89
C ASP A 127 -15.49 -35.95 17.38
N LYS A 128 -15.28 -35.38 18.57
CA LYS A 128 -16.02 -34.21 19.04
C LYS A 128 -15.49 -32.97 18.35
N THR A 129 -16.39 -32.06 18.01
CA THR A 129 -16.07 -30.81 17.32
C THR A 129 -16.54 -29.60 18.12
N SER A 130 -15.81 -28.50 17.94
CA SER A 130 -16.20 -27.16 18.35
C SER A 130 -15.96 -26.21 17.17
N VAL A 131 -16.79 -25.19 17.03
CA VAL A 131 -16.74 -24.24 15.91
C VAL A 131 -16.72 -22.83 16.48
N PHE A 132 -15.81 -22.01 15.98
CA PHE A 132 -15.71 -20.58 16.32
C PHE A 132 -15.57 -19.78 15.03
N SER A 133 -16.38 -18.73 14.89
CA SER A 133 -16.40 -17.87 13.72
C SER A 133 -16.30 -16.39 14.12
N THR A 134 -15.59 -15.60 13.32
CA THR A 134 -15.56 -14.13 13.43
C THR A 134 -15.53 -13.50 12.05
N THR A 135 -16.05 -12.28 11.95
CA THR A 135 -15.91 -11.46 10.74
C THR A 135 -14.51 -10.84 10.69
N VAL A 136 -13.84 -10.97 9.55
CA VAL A 136 -12.69 -10.16 9.14
C VAL A 136 -13.19 -9.15 8.12
N THR A 137 -12.91 -7.86 8.35
CA THR A 137 -13.25 -6.78 7.42
C THR A 137 -11.99 -6.32 6.72
N VAL A 138 -11.79 -6.83 5.51
CA VAL A 138 -10.69 -6.46 4.62
C VAL A 138 -11.05 -5.12 4.00
N VAL A 139 -10.30 -4.07 4.34
CA VAL A 139 -10.43 -2.74 3.76
C VAL A 139 -9.05 -2.22 3.42
N LYS A 140 -8.93 -1.53 2.29
CA LYS A 140 -7.68 -0.92 1.88
C LYS A 140 -7.36 0.25 2.81
N PRO A 141 -6.15 0.34 3.39
CA PRO A 141 -5.73 1.49 4.19
C PRO A 141 -5.91 2.79 3.40
N ILE A 142 -6.57 3.76 4.02
CA ILE A 142 -6.77 5.10 3.46
C ILE A 142 -5.45 5.86 3.43
N VAL A 143 -4.68 5.69 2.35
CA VAL A 143 -3.52 6.53 2.06
C VAL A 143 -4.02 7.99 1.94
N PRO A 144 -3.52 8.93 2.75
CA PRO A 144 -3.92 10.33 2.64
C PRO A 144 -3.60 10.88 1.23
N PRO A 145 -4.43 11.77 0.67
CA PRO A 145 -4.14 12.35 -0.63
C PRO A 145 -2.78 13.09 -0.59
N SER A 146 -1.93 12.80 -1.57
CA SER A 146 -0.65 13.49 -1.75
C SER A 146 -0.91 14.91 -2.23
N ILE A 147 -0.69 15.91 -1.39
CA ILE A 147 -0.82 17.32 -1.79
C ILE A 147 0.33 17.72 -2.71
N ILE A 148 0.05 18.55 -3.71
CA ILE A 148 1.10 19.22 -4.48
C ILE A 148 1.42 20.52 -3.73
N PRO A 149 2.66 20.75 -3.28
CA PRO A 149 3.04 22.01 -2.64
C PRO A 149 3.15 23.13 -3.69
N ASP A 150 2.64 24.31 -3.35
CA ASP A 150 2.89 25.53 -4.14
C ASP A 150 4.36 25.95 -3.95
N ILE A 151 5.18 25.78 -5.00
CA ILE A 151 6.55 26.31 -5.02
C ILE A 151 6.50 27.76 -5.50
N LEU A 152 6.66 28.68 -4.55
CA LEU A 152 6.54 30.12 -4.79
C LEU A 152 7.77 30.62 -5.58
N ASN A 153 7.56 31.32 -6.70
CA ASN A 153 8.64 31.85 -7.55
C ASN A 153 9.66 30.76 -7.96
N GLY A 154 9.19 29.54 -8.27
CA GLY A 154 10.04 28.41 -8.68
C GLY A 154 10.70 28.58 -10.06
N ASP A 155 10.26 29.57 -10.82
CA ASP A 155 10.74 30.06 -12.11
C ASP A 155 11.62 31.33 -12.00
N PHE A 156 11.86 31.80 -10.77
CA PHE A 156 12.71 32.94 -10.42
C PHE A 156 12.39 34.27 -11.13
N ASN A 157 11.21 34.41 -11.75
CA ASN A 157 10.79 35.60 -12.48
C ASN A 157 10.53 36.80 -11.56
N ASP A 158 10.11 36.58 -10.31
CA ASP A 158 10.03 37.61 -9.25
C ASP A 158 11.39 37.80 -8.52
N GLY A 159 12.50 37.40 -9.16
CA GLY A 159 13.85 37.58 -8.63
C GLY A 159 14.10 36.71 -7.39
N GLN A 160 14.55 37.33 -6.28
CA GLN A 160 14.96 36.62 -5.05
C GLN A 160 13.79 36.26 -4.11
N ASP A 161 12.54 36.58 -4.45
CA ASP A 161 11.45 36.45 -3.49
C ASP A 161 11.04 34.99 -3.20
N ASN A 162 10.55 34.78 -1.99
CA ASN A 162 10.21 33.49 -1.36
C ASN A 162 11.36 32.48 -1.17
N TRP A 163 12.55 32.72 -1.72
CA TRP A 163 13.69 31.77 -1.72
C TRP A 163 14.76 32.01 -0.65
N LYS A 164 14.43 32.70 0.45
CA LYS A 164 15.40 33.21 1.44
C LYS A 164 15.09 32.78 2.87
N PHE A 165 16.12 32.56 3.68
CA PHE A 165 15.98 32.40 5.13
C PHE A 165 15.46 33.69 5.80
N SER A 166 14.86 33.57 6.99
CA SER A 166 14.48 34.73 7.80
C SER A 166 15.68 35.38 8.50
N SER A 167 16.66 34.57 8.91
CA SER A 167 17.97 35.00 9.40
C SER A 167 19.07 34.07 8.88
N PHE A 168 20.34 34.46 9.02
CA PHE A 168 21.46 33.53 8.83
C PHE A 168 22.60 33.92 9.77
N SER A 169 22.72 33.19 10.87
CA SER A 169 23.77 33.32 11.87
C SER A 169 25.14 32.99 11.27
N GLY A 170 25.91 34.02 10.92
CA GLY A 170 27.24 33.90 10.30
C GLY A 170 27.27 33.85 8.78
N GLY A 171 26.11 33.86 8.12
CA GLY A 171 25.97 33.82 6.65
C GLY A 171 25.32 35.08 6.07
N THR A 172 24.63 34.92 4.94
CA THR A 172 23.83 35.96 4.29
C THR A 172 22.44 35.43 3.93
N THR A 173 21.40 36.24 4.09
CA THR A 173 20.03 35.90 3.66
C THR A 173 19.80 36.16 2.17
N SER A 174 20.81 36.63 1.42
CA SER A 174 20.76 36.68 -0.05
C SER A 174 20.85 35.25 -0.62
N PRO A 175 19.87 34.78 -1.41
CA PRO A 175 19.78 33.35 -1.76
C PRO A 175 20.57 32.95 -3.01
N TYR A 176 20.74 33.89 -3.95
CA TYR A 176 21.48 33.77 -5.21
C TYR A 176 21.58 35.15 -5.85
N ASN A 177 22.41 35.27 -6.89
CA ASN A 177 22.34 36.43 -7.79
C ASN A 177 21.23 36.19 -8.83
N THR A 178 20.47 37.21 -9.21
CA THR A 178 19.52 37.07 -10.33
C THR A 178 20.25 37.08 -11.67
N SER A 179 19.62 36.50 -12.70
CA SER A 179 20.15 36.48 -14.07
C SER A 179 19.02 36.34 -15.09
N GLY A 180 19.15 36.99 -16.25
CA GLY A 180 18.34 36.69 -17.46
C GLY A 180 18.98 35.62 -18.32
N ASP A 181 19.56 34.61 -17.67
CA ASP A 181 20.29 33.51 -18.31
C ASP A 181 19.69 32.16 -17.88
N GLY A 182 18.40 32.13 -17.53
CA GLY A 182 17.64 30.93 -17.16
C GLY A 182 17.42 29.95 -18.30
N SER A 183 16.44 29.07 -18.11
CA SER A 183 16.01 28.06 -19.10
C SER A 183 15.45 28.71 -20.38
N TRP A 184 15.20 27.87 -21.38
CA TRP A 184 14.42 28.24 -22.57
C TRP A 184 12.93 27.92 -22.41
N LEU A 185 12.60 27.08 -21.43
CA LEU A 185 11.23 26.66 -21.13
C LEU A 185 10.68 27.47 -19.96
N ASN A 186 9.43 27.89 -20.09
CA ASN A 186 8.62 28.37 -18.97
C ASN A 186 8.35 27.25 -17.96
N TYR A 187 7.84 27.62 -16.79
CA TYR A 187 7.49 26.71 -15.69
C TYR A 187 6.48 25.61 -16.09
N ASP A 188 5.61 25.89 -17.06
CA ASP A 188 4.63 24.96 -17.65
C ASP A 188 5.19 24.11 -18.80
N GLU A 189 6.50 24.17 -19.03
CA GLU A 189 7.26 23.48 -20.08
C GLU A 189 7.02 23.99 -21.51
N SER A 190 6.34 25.15 -21.67
CA SER A 190 6.22 25.83 -22.97
C SER A 190 7.52 26.54 -23.37
N ASP A 191 7.86 26.52 -24.66
CA ASP A 191 9.01 27.24 -25.22
C ASP A 191 8.70 28.76 -25.26
N ASN A 192 9.53 29.55 -24.58
CA ASN A 192 9.39 31.00 -24.47
C ASN A 192 10.07 31.76 -25.63
N GLY A 193 10.73 31.07 -26.57
CA GLY A 193 11.50 31.63 -27.69
C GLY A 193 12.70 32.50 -27.28
N SER A 194 12.94 32.61 -25.97
CA SER A 194 13.88 33.49 -25.30
C SER A 194 14.08 32.98 -23.87
N LYS A 195 15.18 33.37 -23.22
CA LYS A 195 15.48 32.89 -21.87
C LYS A 195 14.60 33.52 -20.80
N THR A 196 14.24 32.70 -19.82
CA THR A 196 13.62 33.09 -18.54
C THR A 196 14.62 33.80 -17.61
N ALA A 197 14.11 34.30 -16.48
CA ALA A 197 14.93 34.59 -15.32
C ALA A 197 15.54 33.31 -14.73
N GLY A 198 16.49 33.43 -13.81
CA GLY A 198 17.09 32.28 -13.14
C GLY A 198 17.98 32.66 -11.97
N ALA A 199 18.09 31.74 -11.01
CA ALA A 199 19.01 31.83 -9.88
C ALA A 199 20.45 31.53 -10.33
N LYS A 200 21.42 32.35 -9.92
CA LYS A 200 22.84 32.23 -10.32
C LYS A 200 23.82 32.28 -9.16
N TRP A 201 24.70 31.28 -9.13
CA TRP A 201 25.90 31.23 -8.28
C TRP A 201 27.14 31.58 -9.09
N THR A 202 28.13 32.13 -8.38
CA THR A 202 29.47 32.44 -8.92
C THR A 202 30.51 32.01 -7.89
N LYS A 203 31.80 31.95 -8.24
CA LYS A 203 32.88 31.63 -7.28
C LYS A 203 32.82 32.45 -5.99
N SER A 204 32.44 33.72 -6.09
CA SER A 204 32.34 34.65 -4.95
C SER A 204 31.15 34.40 -4.01
N THR A 205 30.20 33.56 -4.41
CA THR A 205 29.01 33.19 -3.63
C THR A 205 28.83 31.67 -3.50
N SER A 206 29.85 30.90 -3.90
CA SER A 206 29.92 29.44 -3.86
C SER A 206 30.06 28.89 -2.44
N ALA A 207 29.59 27.66 -2.24
CA ALA A 207 29.75 26.90 -1.00
C ALA A 207 30.95 25.92 -1.08
N GLY A 208 30.93 24.88 -0.24
CA GLY A 208 32.00 23.88 -0.17
C GLY A 208 33.30 24.46 0.40
N VAL A 209 34.39 24.32 -0.34
CA VAL A 209 35.70 24.90 0.04
C VAL A 209 35.72 26.44 0.00
N TYR A 210 34.68 27.08 -0.53
CA TYR A 210 34.56 28.54 -0.66
C TYR A 210 33.56 29.17 0.32
N VAL A 211 33.09 28.40 1.33
CA VAL A 211 32.16 28.91 2.36
C VAL A 211 32.69 30.17 3.03
N SER A 212 31.88 31.22 2.99
CA SER A 212 32.14 32.54 3.57
C SER A 212 30.81 33.23 3.92
N SER A 213 30.87 34.40 4.56
CA SER A 213 29.67 35.23 4.81
C SER A 213 28.99 35.77 3.53
N LYS A 214 29.53 35.50 2.34
CA LYS A 214 28.92 35.79 1.04
C LYS A 214 28.34 34.57 0.33
N THR A 215 28.49 33.36 0.89
CA THR A 215 27.97 32.14 0.28
C THR A 215 26.44 32.16 0.30
N GLN A 216 25.86 31.95 -0.88
CA GLN A 216 24.42 32.08 -1.15
C GLN A 216 23.76 30.70 -1.21
N TYR A 217 22.58 30.57 -0.61
CA TYR A 217 21.77 29.36 -0.66
C TYR A 217 20.31 29.73 -0.93
N ALA A 218 19.71 29.16 -1.97
CA ALA A 218 18.27 29.23 -2.18
C ALA A 218 17.58 28.32 -1.19
N TYR A 219 16.58 28.82 -0.48
CA TYR A 219 15.87 28.08 0.55
C TYR A 219 14.36 28.35 0.51
N GLN A 220 13.55 27.31 0.50
CA GLN A 220 12.10 27.44 0.65
C GLN A 220 11.52 26.33 1.54
N ALA A 221 10.80 26.72 2.58
CA ALA A 221 10.05 25.80 3.44
C ALA A 221 8.74 25.38 2.76
N ILE A 222 8.44 24.08 2.73
CA ILE A 222 7.22 23.54 2.11
C ILE A 222 6.54 22.49 3.00
N ASP A 223 5.22 22.49 3.00
CA ASP A 223 4.39 21.48 3.66
C ASP A 223 3.85 20.49 2.63
N ILE A 224 4.04 19.19 2.90
CA ILE A 224 3.68 18.07 2.03
C ILE A 224 3.07 16.92 2.84
N THR A 225 2.36 16.00 2.19
CA THR A 225 1.78 14.82 2.90
C THR A 225 2.90 13.99 3.55
N PRO A 226 2.81 13.63 4.85
CA PRO A 226 3.85 12.86 5.55
C PRO A 226 4.08 11.45 4.99
N ASN A 227 5.27 10.87 5.24
CA ASN A 227 5.65 9.49 4.92
C ASN A 227 5.33 9.05 3.46
N THR A 228 5.38 9.98 2.51
CA THR A 228 4.89 9.83 1.13
C THR A 228 6.01 10.11 0.14
N ASN A 229 6.02 9.44 -1.01
CA ASN A 229 7.06 9.65 -2.02
C ASN A 229 6.76 10.86 -2.92
N TYR A 230 7.78 11.69 -3.14
CA TYR A 230 7.76 12.90 -3.95
C TYR A 230 8.95 12.92 -4.91
N ILE A 231 8.87 13.77 -5.92
CA ILE A 231 9.98 14.14 -6.80
C ILE A 231 10.27 15.62 -6.59
N LEU A 232 11.54 15.94 -6.34
CA LEU A 232 12.11 17.26 -6.60
C LEU A 232 12.55 17.31 -8.06
N GLU A 233 12.01 18.24 -8.84
CA GLU A 233 12.49 18.59 -10.18
C GLU A 233 13.12 19.99 -10.16
N PHE A 234 14.19 20.19 -10.92
CA PHE A 234 14.72 21.49 -11.28
C PHE A 234 15.58 21.37 -12.54
N GLU A 235 15.86 22.50 -13.20
CA GLU A 235 16.78 22.56 -14.33
C GLU A 235 18.04 23.34 -13.93
N TYR A 236 19.22 22.92 -14.40
CA TYR A 236 20.46 23.65 -14.14
C TYR A 236 21.40 23.72 -15.35
N ALA A 237 22.23 24.76 -15.41
CA ALA A 237 23.29 24.92 -16.39
C ALA A 237 24.59 25.38 -15.71
N ILE A 238 25.73 24.97 -16.25
CA ILE A 238 27.07 25.34 -15.77
C ILE A 238 27.91 25.74 -16.97
N LYS A 239 28.57 26.90 -16.92
CA LYS A 239 29.51 27.34 -17.97
C LYS A 239 30.62 26.33 -18.21
N THR A 240 30.96 26.15 -19.47
CA THR A 240 32.17 25.42 -19.90
C THR A 240 33.43 26.26 -19.66
N GLU A 241 34.59 25.59 -19.60
CA GLU A 241 35.91 26.24 -19.56
C GLU A 241 36.14 27.20 -20.74
N ALA A 242 35.46 26.98 -21.87
CA ALA A 242 35.49 27.85 -23.05
C ALA A 242 34.66 29.14 -22.90
N GLU A 243 33.66 29.17 -22.01
CA GLU A 243 32.92 30.38 -21.64
C GLU A 243 33.56 31.11 -20.46
N GLN A 244 34.16 30.35 -19.53
CA GLN A 244 34.84 30.86 -18.34
C GLN A 244 35.73 29.76 -17.75
N ASP A 245 37.03 30.01 -17.65
CA ASP A 245 37.98 29.09 -16.98
C ASP A 245 37.75 29.02 -15.46
N GLY A 246 38.08 27.86 -14.87
CA GLY A 246 38.01 27.58 -13.44
C GLY A 246 37.21 26.31 -13.10
N VAL A 247 37.78 25.47 -12.23
CA VAL A 247 37.12 24.24 -11.75
C VAL A 247 37.25 24.14 -10.23
N ALA A 248 36.12 24.21 -9.53
CA ALA A 248 36.06 24.05 -8.08
C ALA A 248 36.55 22.66 -7.66
N PRO A 249 37.21 22.51 -6.49
CA PRO A 249 37.58 21.20 -5.94
C PRO A 249 36.40 20.22 -5.86
N GLY A 250 36.58 19.06 -6.50
CA GLY A 250 35.52 18.06 -6.72
C GLY A 250 34.61 18.31 -7.93
N GLY A 251 34.96 19.25 -8.81
CA GLY A 251 34.20 19.63 -10.01
C GLY A 251 33.17 20.75 -9.74
N ASN A 252 32.94 21.60 -10.74
CA ASN A 252 31.84 22.58 -10.72
C ASN A 252 30.50 21.85 -10.66
N ARG A 253 29.61 22.24 -9.75
CA ARG A 253 28.34 21.54 -9.51
C ARG A 253 27.27 22.41 -8.88
N ILE A 254 26.01 22.16 -9.23
CA ILE A 254 24.83 22.58 -8.47
C ILE A 254 24.43 21.45 -7.53
N ILE A 255 24.08 21.78 -6.29
CA ILE A 255 23.52 20.85 -5.32
C ILE A 255 22.07 21.25 -5.08
N GLY A 256 21.16 20.28 -5.17
CA GLY A 256 19.75 20.45 -4.80
C GLY A 256 19.34 19.39 -3.76
N GLU A 257 18.73 19.83 -2.67
CA GLU A 257 18.42 19.00 -1.50
C GLU A 257 16.99 19.20 -0.99
N ILE A 258 16.49 18.17 -0.30
CA ILE A 258 15.31 18.26 0.57
C ILE A 258 15.76 18.00 2.01
N LEU A 259 15.69 19.02 2.87
CA LEU A 259 16.10 18.92 4.27
C LEU A 259 15.01 18.29 5.13
N ASN A 260 15.41 17.64 6.24
CA ASN A 260 14.49 16.98 7.18
C ASN A 260 13.89 17.97 8.21
N GLY A 261 13.27 19.04 7.73
CA GLY A 261 12.64 20.04 8.58
C GLY A 261 12.40 21.39 7.89
N GLN A 262 11.98 22.36 8.70
CA GLN A 262 11.82 23.75 8.33
C GLN A 262 12.57 24.60 9.35
N PHE A 263 13.40 25.52 8.85
CA PHE A 263 14.36 26.31 9.61
C PHE A 263 14.12 27.81 9.39
N SER A 264 14.24 28.61 10.45
CA SER A 264 14.17 30.07 10.37
C SER A 264 15.54 30.70 10.07
N ASP A 265 16.61 30.09 10.60
CA ASP A 265 17.99 30.52 10.40
C ASP A 265 18.73 29.59 9.44
N GLY A 266 19.51 30.17 8.53
CA GLY A 266 20.33 29.41 7.57
C GLY A 266 21.37 28.50 8.22
N ALA A 267 21.90 28.83 9.40
CA ALA A 267 22.87 27.99 10.09
C ALA A 267 22.27 26.62 10.49
N ASP A 268 21.02 26.60 10.95
CA ASP A 268 20.30 25.37 11.29
C ASP A 268 19.99 24.53 10.05
N ALA A 269 19.66 25.19 8.93
CA ALA A 269 19.45 24.52 7.64
C ALA A 269 20.74 23.86 7.12
N ILE A 270 21.89 24.55 7.20
CA ILE A 270 23.20 23.97 6.81
C ILE A 270 23.62 22.86 7.78
N ALA A 271 23.27 22.95 9.07
CA ALA A 271 23.44 21.84 10.00
C ALA A 271 22.58 20.62 9.60
N SER A 272 21.32 20.82 9.19
CA SER A 272 20.46 19.73 8.69
C SER A 272 20.93 19.14 7.36
N SER A 273 21.51 19.94 6.47
CA SER A 273 22.17 19.46 5.23
C SER A 273 23.38 18.59 5.60
N THR A 274 24.24 19.07 6.49
CA THR A 274 25.44 18.35 6.96
C THR A 274 25.10 17.04 7.70
N ALA A 275 23.96 16.99 8.40
CA ALA A 275 23.48 15.80 9.11
C ALA A 275 22.90 14.71 8.20
N GLY A 276 22.66 15.01 6.91
CA GLY A 276 22.03 14.12 5.95
C GLY A 276 20.63 14.59 5.56
N PRO A 277 20.44 15.16 4.34
CA PRO A 277 19.12 15.53 3.85
C PRO A 277 18.30 14.28 3.47
N LEU A 278 16.97 14.42 3.41
CA LEU A 278 16.07 13.37 2.92
C LEU A 278 16.37 12.98 1.46
N ALA A 279 16.91 13.94 0.69
CA ALA A 279 17.48 13.71 -0.62
C ALA A 279 18.53 14.77 -0.96
N GLN A 280 19.56 14.36 -1.71
CA GLN A 280 20.53 15.22 -2.39
C GLN A 280 20.64 14.79 -3.86
N HIS A 281 20.82 15.75 -4.76
CA HIS A 281 21.34 15.56 -6.12
C HIS A 281 22.54 16.50 -6.33
N ASN A 282 23.64 15.95 -6.87
CA ASN A 282 24.84 16.69 -7.24
C ASN A 282 24.90 16.79 -8.77
N GLY A 283 24.43 17.91 -9.32
CA GLY A 283 24.41 18.19 -10.74
C GLY A 283 25.79 18.63 -11.23
N THR A 284 26.52 17.70 -11.85
CA THR A 284 27.92 17.88 -12.32
C THR A 284 28.05 18.00 -13.84
N ILE A 285 26.94 18.06 -14.59
CA ILE A 285 26.96 18.13 -16.05
C ILE A 285 27.22 19.57 -16.51
N VAL A 286 28.27 19.74 -17.32
CA VAL A 286 28.74 21.05 -17.81
C VAL A 286 28.54 21.12 -19.33
N LEU A 287 27.45 21.75 -19.76
CA LEU A 287 27.05 21.88 -21.17
C LEU A 287 26.93 23.35 -21.64
N GLY A 288 27.41 24.28 -20.80
CA GLY A 288 27.41 25.71 -21.07
C GLY A 288 26.11 26.41 -20.71
N LYS A 289 26.15 27.75 -20.66
CA LYS A 289 25.03 28.55 -20.10
C LYS A 289 23.73 28.44 -20.90
N THR A 290 23.77 27.93 -22.13
CA THR A 290 22.59 27.78 -23.01
C THR A 290 21.90 26.43 -22.93
N THR A 291 22.47 25.46 -22.21
CA THR A 291 22.06 24.05 -22.29
C THR A 291 21.71 23.53 -20.89
N PHE A 292 20.43 23.56 -20.56
CA PHE A 292 19.94 23.15 -19.24
C PHE A 292 19.79 21.63 -19.13
N THR A 293 20.20 21.10 -17.99
CA THR A 293 20.03 19.70 -17.59
C THR A 293 18.88 19.63 -16.59
N LYS A 294 17.78 18.97 -16.97
CA LYS A 294 16.68 18.67 -16.05
C LYS A 294 17.09 17.55 -15.07
N VAL A 295 16.85 17.79 -13.80
CA VAL A 295 17.05 16.85 -12.68
C VAL A 295 15.69 16.36 -12.20
N THR A 296 15.56 15.07 -11.96
CA THR A 296 14.46 14.51 -11.17
C THR A 296 15.03 13.67 -10.04
N LYS A 297 14.63 13.96 -8.80
CA LYS A 297 15.13 13.32 -7.58
C LYS A 297 13.98 12.86 -6.71
N VAL A 298 13.78 11.54 -6.65
CA VAL A 298 12.82 10.93 -5.72
C VAL A 298 13.29 11.08 -4.28
N PHE A 299 12.36 11.37 -3.37
CA PHE A 299 12.54 11.39 -1.93
C PHE A 299 11.27 10.91 -1.21
N THR A 300 11.39 10.49 0.05
CA THR A 300 10.24 10.21 0.92
C THR A 300 10.14 11.34 1.95
N SER A 301 8.94 11.90 2.14
CA SER A 301 8.70 12.94 3.15
C SER A 301 8.78 12.37 4.57
N ASN A 302 9.14 13.22 5.53
CA ASN A 302 9.22 12.83 6.93
C ASN A 302 7.84 12.65 7.59
N ALA A 303 7.84 12.17 8.83
CA ALA A 303 6.61 11.89 9.59
C ALA A 303 5.81 13.14 10.00
N THR A 304 6.35 14.35 9.82
CA THR A 304 5.64 15.62 10.10
C THR A 304 5.07 16.28 8.85
N GLY A 305 5.53 15.89 7.66
CA GLY A 305 5.22 16.58 6.39
C GLY A 305 5.95 17.91 6.21
N LYS A 306 6.78 18.32 7.16
CA LYS A 306 7.49 19.61 7.16
C LYS A 306 8.91 19.42 6.64
N VAL A 307 9.15 19.86 5.41
CA VAL A 307 10.47 19.80 4.76
C VAL A 307 10.84 21.15 4.15
N SER A 308 12.04 21.26 3.59
CA SER A 308 12.47 22.46 2.87
C SER A 308 13.39 22.11 1.71
N ILE A 309 13.26 22.86 0.62
CA ILE A 309 14.17 22.82 -0.52
C ILE A 309 15.40 23.67 -0.17
N LEU A 310 16.59 23.14 -0.42
CA LEU A 310 17.85 23.89 -0.35
C LEU A 310 18.63 23.70 -1.66
N ILE A 311 19.02 24.78 -2.33
CA ILE A 311 19.80 24.73 -3.59
C ILE A 311 21.01 25.67 -3.48
N TYR A 312 22.18 25.22 -3.90
CA TYR A 312 23.41 26.03 -3.88
C TYR A 312 24.47 25.55 -4.89
N GLY A 313 25.34 26.46 -5.33
CA GLY A 313 26.49 26.14 -6.18
C GLY A 313 27.76 25.82 -5.39
N VAL A 314 28.51 24.82 -5.83
CA VAL A 314 29.94 24.65 -5.56
C VAL A 314 30.69 24.75 -6.89
N THR A 315 31.12 25.97 -7.24
CA THR A 315 31.53 26.30 -8.61
C THR A 315 32.56 27.43 -8.66
N ASP A 316 33.50 27.33 -9.59
CA ASP A 316 34.44 28.41 -9.95
C ASP A 316 33.90 29.32 -11.06
N VAL A 317 32.91 28.83 -11.81
CA VAL A 317 32.27 29.52 -12.94
C VAL A 317 30.83 29.93 -12.59
N ASP A 318 30.19 30.73 -13.45
CA ASP A 318 28.75 30.97 -13.28
C ASP A 318 27.96 29.67 -13.51
N ALA A 319 27.08 29.35 -12.57
CA ALA A 319 26.14 28.24 -12.64
C ALA A 319 24.71 28.74 -12.32
N TYR A 320 23.73 28.17 -12.99
CA TYR A 320 22.35 28.66 -13.08
C TYR A 320 21.37 27.56 -12.69
N VAL A 321 20.26 27.93 -12.06
CA VAL A 321 19.12 27.04 -11.74
C VAL A 321 17.81 27.72 -12.10
N ASP A 322 16.86 26.92 -12.57
CA ASP A 322 15.51 27.34 -12.98
C ASP A 322 14.47 26.22 -12.80
N ASN A 323 13.19 26.54 -12.97
CA ASN A 323 12.06 25.61 -13.06
C ASN A 323 11.96 24.58 -11.91
N VAL A 324 12.12 25.06 -10.67
CA VAL A 324 12.11 24.22 -9.46
C VAL A 324 10.69 23.83 -9.06
N LYS A 325 10.38 22.52 -9.05
CA LYS A 325 9.06 21.95 -8.75
C LYS A 325 9.18 20.84 -7.71
N VAL A 326 8.14 20.64 -6.89
CA VAL A 326 7.97 19.43 -6.08
C VAL A 326 6.58 18.87 -6.31
N TYR A 327 6.47 17.56 -6.59
CA TYR A 327 5.19 16.89 -6.84
C TYR A 327 5.23 15.42 -6.41
N PRO A 328 4.07 14.80 -6.10
CA PRO A 328 4.01 13.39 -5.70
C PRO A 328 4.60 12.45 -6.75
N ALA A 329 5.33 11.42 -6.31
CA ALA A 329 5.70 10.30 -7.16
C ALA A 329 4.46 9.47 -7.53
N LYS A 330 4.47 8.87 -8.72
CA LYS A 330 3.42 7.97 -9.22
C LYS A 330 3.75 6.51 -8.96
#